data_AF-A0A920RWH9-F1
#
_entry.id   AF-A0A920RWH9-F1
#
_cell.length_a   1.000
_cell.length_b   1.000
_cell.length_c   1.000
_cell.angle_alpha   90.00
_cell.angle_beta   90.00
_cell.angle_gamma   90.00
#
_symmetry.space_group_name_H-M   'P 1'
#
loop_
_entity.id
_entity.type
_entity.pdbx_description
1 polymer ?
#
loop_
_entity_poly.entity_id
_entity_poly.type
_entity_poly.pdbx_seq_one_letter_code
_entity_poly.pdbx_strand_id
1 'polypeptide(L)'
;MAIECMQMIHPIVSGLGTIENLSLLFIAQEKGQDTKSRIFRNYGMPKPEGYRKAQRLMKLAEKFSMPIVTIIDTPGAYPGIGAEEKRAEWSNCQQSLFRWLHSKRLLSIW
;
A
#
# COMPACT_ATOMS: atom_id res chain seq x y z
N MET A 1 -14.36 -6.46 -14.20
CA MET A 1 -13.40 -5.81 -13.30
C MET A 1 -12.22 -5.35 -14.13
N ALA A 2 -12.12 -4.06 -14.43
CA ALA A 2 -10.95 -3.48 -15.09
C ALA A 2 -10.22 -2.63 -14.06
N ILE A 3 -8.95 -2.93 -13.81
CA ILE A 3 -8.08 -2.15 -12.92
C ILE A 3 -7.03 -1.50 -13.79
N GLU A 4 -7.06 -0.17 -13.86
CA GLU A 4 -6.00 0.62 -14.47
C GLU A 4 -4.92 0.88 -13.42
N CYS A 5 -3.77 0.24 -13.59
CA CYS A 5 -2.62 0.45 -12.72
C CYS A 5 -2.02 1.84 -12.99
N MET A 6 -2.29 2.77 -12.09
CA MET A 6 -2.00 4.19 -12.30
C MET A 6 -0.57 4.54 -11.92
N GLN A 7 -0.03 3.98 -10.83
CA GLN A 7 1.34 4.26 -10.39
C GLN A 7 1.94 3.08 -9.59
N MET A 8 3.21 2.73 -9.82
CA MET A 8 3.99 1.80 -9.00
C MET A 8 5.14 2.52 -8.30
N ILE A 9 5.27 2.36 -6.98
CA ILE A 9 6.52 2.64 -6.24
C ILE A 9 6.81 1.35 -5.48
N HIS A 10 7.98 0.72 -5.67
CA HIS A 10 8.25 -0.57 -5.06
C HIS A 10 8.02 -0.56 -3.54
N PRO A 11 7.30 -1.54 -2.97
CA PRO A 11 6.41 -2.57 -3.55
C PRO A 11 4.92 -2.19 -3.58
N ILE A 12 4.56 -0.93 -3.33
CA ILE A 12 3.18 -0.44 -3.30
C ILE A 12 2.68 -0.13 -4.71
N VAL A 13 1.71 -0.93 -5.13
CA VAL A 13 0.94 -0.79 -6.36
C VAL A 13 -0.34 -0.05 -6.04
N SER A 14 -0.74 0.86 -6.91
CA SER A 14 -2.00 1.59 -6.78
C SER A 14 -2.64 1.84 -8.13
N GLY A 15 -3.95 1.71 -8.21
CA GLY A 15 -4.71 1.89 -9.44
C GLY A 15 -6.15 2.28 -9.19
N LEU A 16 -6.78 2.86 -10.20
CA LEU A 16 -8.22 3.06 -10.21
C LEU A 16 -8.84 1.86 -10.93
N GLY A 17 -9.95 1.36 -10.42
CA GLY A 17 -10.67 0.28 -11.08
C GLY A 17 -12.16 0.39 -10.87
N THR A 18 -12.91 -0.36 -11.66
CA THR A 18 -14.37 -0.39 -11.57
C THR A 18 -14.86 -1.81 -11.25
N ILE A 19 -15.71 -1.90 -10.22
CA ILE A 19 -16.44 -3.10 -9.85
C ILE A 19 -17.92 -2.71 -9.79
N GLU A 20 -18.78 -3.42 -10.53
CA GLU A 20 -20.24 -3.20 -10.48
C GLU A 20 -20.66 -1.72 -10.62
N ASN A 21 -20.04 -0.99 -11.57
CA ASN A 21 -20.20 0.45 -11.81
C ASN A 21 -19.77 1.39 -10.66
N LEU A 22 -19.08 0.88 -9.64
CA LEU A 22 -18.43 1.68 -8.61
C LEU A 22 -16.96 1.88 -8.95
N SER A 23 -16.55 3.15 -9.04
CA SER A 23 -15.13 3.53 -9.15
C SER A 23 -14.46 3.37 -7.78
N LEU A 24 -13.36 2.61 -7.76
CA LEU A 24 -12.65 2.22 -6.56
C LEU A 24 -11.17 2.56 -6.70
N LEU A 25 -10.57 2.98 -5.60
CA LEU A 25 -9.11 3.08 -5.49
C LEU A 25 -8.56 1.78 -4.91
N PHE A 26 -7.68 1.13 -5.66
CA PHE A 26 -6.94 -0.04 -5.21
C PHE A 26 -5.55 0.37 -4.72
N ILE A 27 -5.17 -0.13 -3.55
CA ILE A 27 -3.80 -0.05 -3.03
C ILE A 27 -3.39 -1.46 -2.63
N ALA A 28 -2.32 -1.97 -3.18
CA ALA A 28 -1.85 -3.32 -2.92
C ALA A 28 -0.34 -3.34 -2.72
N GLN A 29 0.11 -4.31 -1.94
CA GLN A 29 1.52 -4.61 -1.77
C GLN A 29 1.87 -5.84 -2.59
N GLU A 30 2.85 -5.71 -3.47
CA GLU A 30 3.27 -6.81 -4.34
C GLU A 30 4.66 -7.30 -3.95
N LYS A 31 4.74 -8.55 -3.49
CA LYS A 31 6.02 -9.19 -3.11
C LYS A 31 6.89 -9.58 -4.30
N GLY A 32 6.29 -9.84 -5.46
CA GLY A 32 6.96 -10.45 -6.61
C GLY A 32 6.87 -11.99 -6.58
N GLN A 33 6.69 -12.58 -7.77
CA GLN A 33 6.46 -14.02 -7.92
C GLN A 33 7.75 -14.82 -8.05
N ASP A 34 8.76 -14.26 -8.72
CA ASP A 34 10.08 -14.86 -8.95
C ASP A 34 11.17 -14.18 -8.11
N THR A 35 12.34 -14.81 -7.98
CA THR A 35 13.46 -14.31 -7.17
C THR A 35 13.93 -12.92 -7.61
N LYS A 36 13.96 -12.62 -8.92
CA LYS A 36 14.40 -11.32 -9.42
C LYS A 36 13.38 -10.25 -9.09
N SER A 37 12.09 -10.51 -9.31
CA SER A 37 11.03 -9.55 -8.94
C SER A 37 10.91 -9.36 -7.42
N ARG A 38 11.18 -10.38 -6.60
CA ARG A 38 11.23 -10.25 -5.13
C ARG A 38 12.32 -9.31 -4.67
N ILE A 39 13.54 -9.45 -5.20
CA ILE A 39 14.65 -8.53 -4.88
C ILE A 39 14.30 -7.12 -5.33
N PHE A 40 13.79 -6.96 -6.55
CA PHE A 40 13.36 -5.67 -7.08
C PHE A 40 12.28 -5.02 -6.21
N ARG A 41 11.25 -5.77 -5.81
CA ARG A 41 10.14 -5.30 -4.96
C ARG A 41 10.48 -5.32 -3.46
N ASN A 42 11.74 -5.45 -3.09
CA ASN A 42 12.19 -5.45 -1.70
C ASN A 42 11.43 -6.46 -0.82
N TYR A 43 11.11 -7.64 -1.37
CA TYR A 43 10.34 -8.71 -0.73
C TYR A 43 8.94 -8.30 -0.25
N GLY A 44 8.37 -7.27 -0.87
CA GLY A 44 7.15 -6.68 -0.37
C GLY A 44 7.39 -6.00 0.98
N MET A 45 8.46 -5.23 1.14
CA MET A 45 8.69 -4.39 2.31
C MET A 45 8.84 -2.92 1.85
N PRO A 46 7.85 -2.06 2.06
CA PRO A 46 7.86 -0.69 1.55
C PRO A 46 8.81 0.19 2.32
N LYS A 47 9.52 1.05 1.59
CA LYS A 47 10.25 2.19 2.17
C LYS A 47 9.24 3.28 2.61
N PRO A 48 9.64 4.25 3.45
CA PRO A 48 8.77 5.36 3.89
C PRO A 48 8.07 6.11 2.76
N GLU A 49 8.73 6.26 1.60
CA GLU A 49 8.18 6.88 0.39
C GLU A 49 6.92 6.17 -0.12
N GLY A 50 6.90 4.83 -0.06
CA GLY A 50 5.75 4.03 -0.44
C GLY A 50 4.55 4.30 0.47
N TYR A 51 4.78 4.37 1.79
CA TYR A 51 3.73 4.69 2.76
C TYR A 51 3.19 6.12 2.58
N ARG A 52 4.05 7.10 2.28
CA ARG A 52 3.63 8.48 1.99
C ARG A 52 2.76 8.54 0.74
N LYS A 53 3.08 7.77 -0.31
CA LYS A 53 2.23 7.64 -1.50
C LYS A 53 0.85 7.04 -1.13
N ALA A 54 0.82 5.95 -0.37
CA ALA A 54 -0.43 5.34 0.07
C ALA A 54 -1.31 6.32 0.85
N GLN A 55 -0.72 7.05 1.82
CA GLN A 55 -1.41 8.10 2.57
C GLN A 55 -1.94 9.22 1.67
N ARG A 56 -1.17 9.65 0.66
CA ARG A 56 -1.62 10.68 -0.30
C ARG A 56 -2.83 10.21 -1.09
N LEU A 57 -2.82 8.96 -1.56
CA LEU A 57 -3.91 8.38 -2.33
C LEU A 57 -5.16 8.17 -1.44
N MET A 58 -4.98 7.77 -0.19
CA MET A 58 -6.08 7.67 0.77
C MET A 58 -6.77 9.01 1.02
N LYS A 59 -5.99 10.08 1.23
CA LYS A 59 -6.54 11.45 1.35
C LYS A 59 -7.26 11.90 0.09
N LEU A 60 -6.75 11.52 -1.08
CA LEU A 60 -7.38 11.84 -2.36
C LEU A 60 -8.73 11.13 -2.50
N ALA A 61 -8.78 9.83 -2.22
CA ALA A 61 -10.01 9.06 -2.25
C ALA A 61 -11.02 9.56 -1.22
N GLU A 62 -10.59 9.97 -0.02
CA GLU A 62 -11.47 10.63 0.97
C GLU A 62 -12.08 11.92 0.40
N LYS A 63 -11.28 12.77 -0.25
CA LYS A 63 -11.78 14.01 -0.87
C LYS A 63 -12.83 13.75 -1.95
N PHE A 64 -12.69 12.66 -2.70
CA PHE A 64 -13.64 12.26 -3.75
C PHE A 64 -14.74 11.31 -3.26
N SER A 65 -14.81 11.02 -1.95
CA SER A 65 -15.73 10.03 -1.38
C SER A 65 -15.68 8.68 -2.11
N MET A 66 -14.50 8.31 -2.60
CA MET A 66 -14.27 7.09 -3.36
C MET A 66 -13.95 5.94 -2.40
N PRO A 67 -14.59 4.77 -2.54
CA PRO A 67 -14.24 3.63 -1.71
C PRO A 67 -12.84 3.12 -2.07
N ILE A 68 -12.10 2.70 -1.04
CA ILE A 68 -10.72 2.21 -1.19
C ILE A 68 -10.70 0.73 -0.82
N VAL A 69 -10.06 -0.06 -1.67
CA VAL A 69 -9.75 -1.46 -1.42
C VAL A 69 -8.24 -1.57 -1.19
N THR A 70 -7.86 -2.08 -0.03
CA THR A 70 -6.45 -2.28 0.32
C THR A 70 -6.13 -3.75 0.50
N ILE A 71 -5.14 -4.25 -0.24
CA ILE A 71 -4.63 -5.62 -0.14
C ILE A 71 -3.29 -5.58 0.57
N ILE A 72 -3.25 -6.14 1.77
CA ILE A 72 -2.10 -6.06 2.67
C ILE A 72 -1.40 -7.41 2.69
N ASP A 73 -0.42 -7.57 1.80
CA ASP A 73 0.43 -8.75 1.76
C ASP A 73 1.85 -8.40 2.27
N THR A 74 1.99 -8.21 3.60
CA THR A 74 3.28 -7.88 4.23
C THR A 74 3.78 -9.08 5.04
N PRO A 75 5.02 -9.55 4.84
CA PRO A 75 5.64 -10.54 5.72
C PRO A 75 6.18 -9.93 7.03
N GLY A 76 6.16 -8.60 7.20
CA GLY A 76 6.72 -7.88 8.34
C GLY A 76 7.61 -6.69 7.93
N ALA A 77 8.26 -6.06 8.91
CA ALA A 77 9.17 -4.93 8.68
C ALA A 77 10.52 -5.38 8.08
N TYR A 78 11.13 -4.55 7.22
CA TYR A 78 12.41 -4.82 6.56
C TYR A 78 13.57 -4.97 7.55
N PRO A 79 14.28 -6.13 7.58
CA PRO A 79 15.45 -6.32 8.44
C PRO A 79 16.73 -6.04 7.63
N GLY A 80 17.19 -4.79 7.61
CA GLY A 80 18.43 -4.40 6.91
C GLY A 80 19.35 -3.54 7.77
N ILE A 81 20.63 -3.43 7.38
CA ILE A 81 21.61 -2.56 8.04
C ILE A 81 21.17 -1.10 7.80
N GLY A 82 20.86 -0.37 8.89
CA GLY A 82 20.21 0.95 8.86
C GLY A 82 18.67 0.92 9.04
N ALA A 83 18.08 -0.27 9.16
CA ALA A 83 16.66 -0.42 9.51
C ALA A 83 16.39 -0.12 10.98
N GLU A 84 17.38 -0.19 11.87
CA GLU A 84 17.24 0.19 13.29
C GLU A 84 17.10 1.70 13.50
N GLU A 85 17.97 2.49 12.86
CA GLU A 85 17.93 3.96 12.93
C GLU A 85 16.62 4.52 12.35
N LYS A 86 16.11 3.89 11.29
CA LYS A 86 14.84 4.27 10.64
C LYS A 86 13.65 3.43 11.09
N ARG A 87 13.83 2.51 12.04
CA ARG A 87 12.77 1.56 12.49
C ARG A 87 11.54 2.29 13.00
N ALA A 88 11.79 3.35 13.76
CA ALA A 88 10.76 4.21 14.29
C ALA A 88 9.95 4.88 13.16
N GLU A 89 10.63 5.45 12.15
CA GLU A 89 9.96 6.08 11.00
C GLU A 89 9.10 5.07 10.22
N TRP A 90 9.64 3.88 9.94
CA TRP A 90 8.94 2.85 9.17
C TRP A 90 7.73 2.30 9.95
N SER A 91 7.92 2.03 11.25
CA SER A 91 6.85 1.59 12.15
C SER A 91 5.74 2.65 12.27
N ASN A 92 6.10 3.92 12.39
CA ASN A 92 5.15 5.03 12.48
C ASN A 92 4.32 5.17 11.19
N CYS A 93 4.96 5.11 10.02
CA CYS A 93 4.26 5.17 8.75
C CYS A 93 3.28 4.00 8.58
N GLN A 94 3.70 2.79 8.95
CA GLN A 94 2.85 1.60 8.91
C GLN A 94 1.68 1.70 9.91
N GLN A 95 1.93 2.08 11.16
CA GLN A 95 0.90 2.27 12.19
C GLN A 95 -0.08 3.38 11.83
N SER A 96 0.40 4.48 11.24
CA SER A 96 -0.46 5.57 10.76
C SER A 96 -1.41 5.08 9.67
N LEU A 97 -0.90 4.28 8.72
CA LEU A 97 -1.72 3.66 7.69
C LEU A 97 -2.76 2.71 8.29
N PHE A 98 -2.34 1.80 9.16
CA PHE A 98 -3.24 0.86 9.84
C PHE A 98 -4.31 1.57 10.67
N ARG A 99 -3.94 2.62 11.42
CA ARG A 99 -4.88 3.42 12.20
C ARG A 99 -5.92 4.08 11.30
N TRP A 100 -5.50 4.60 10.15
CA TRP A 100 -6.41 5.18 9.17
C TRP A 100 -7.38 4.12 8.62
N LEU A 101 -6.87 2.94 8.27
CA LEU A 101 -7.67 1.80 7.79
C LEU A 101 -8.72 1.34 8.81
N HIS A 102 -8.41 1.36 10.10
CA HIS A 102 -9.34 0.94 11.16
C HIS A 102 -10.36 2.02 11.53
N SER A 103 -10.06 3.30 11.27
CA SER A 103 -10.90 4.42 11.69
C SER A 103 -12.08 4.70 10.75
N LYS A 104 -12.03 4.23 9.50
CA LYS A 104 -13.02 4.53 8.47
C LYS A 104 -13.45 3.22 7.83
N ARG A 105 -14.76 2.98 7.66
CA ARG A 105 -15.34 1.77 7.02
C ARG A 105 -14.67 1.51 5.67
N LEU A 106 -13.65 0.66 5.68
CA LEU A 106 -12.88 0.24 4.51
C LEU A 106 -13.07 -1.26 4.36
N LEU A 107 -13.19 -1.69 3.11
CA LEU A 107 -13.11 -3.10 2.76
C LEU A 107 -11.63 -3.46 2.71
N SER A 108 -11.05 -3.75 3.88
CA SER A 108 -9.75 -4.38 3.98
C SER A 108 -9.92 -5.88 3.71
N ILE A 109 -9.28 -6.36 2.65
CA ILE A 109 -9.19 -7.78 2.35
C ILE A 109 -7.79 -8.21 2.81
N TRP A 110 -7.77 -9.05 3.84
CA TRP A 110 -6.55 -9.61 4.43
C TRP A 110 -6.09 -10.85 3.66
#